data_AF-A0A0R3NCK1-F1
#
_entry.id   AF-A0A0R3NCK1-F1
#
_cell.length_a   1.000
_cell.length_b   1.000
_cell.length_c   1.000
_cell.angle_alpha   90.00
_cell.angle_beta   90.00
_cell.angle_gamma   90.00
#
_symmetry.space_group_name_H-M   'P 1'
#
loop_
_entity.id
_entity.type
_entity.pdbx_description
1 polymer ?
#
loop_
_entity_poly.entity_id
_entity_poly.type
_entity_poly.pdbx_seq_one_letter_code
_entity_poly.pdbx_strand_id
1 'polypeptide(L)'
;MLLTLANGAARADSENCRKSREYLLGTPGGDLSLTPQAYNDLFKICVAASAMPNVKDAYILRDGGIAVVPKQDSVSATAATLAQFCDAYPRGVLRFITSKEKLSIRSVTDVARLSSTSSTPCKKIKGVS
;
A
#
# COMPACT_ATOMS: atom_id res chain seq x y z
N MET A 1 -21.98 26.08 -12.80
CA MET A 1 -20.54 25.89 -12.54
C MET A 1 -20.40 24.90 -11.38
N LEU A 2 -20.01 23.64 -11.63
CA LEU A 2 -19.99 22.59 -10.61
C LEU A 2 -18.69 21.77 -10.73
N LEU A 3 -17.56 22.36 -10.35
CA LEU A 3 -16.23 21.75 -10.45
C LEU A 3 -15.32 22.21 -9.30
N THR A 4 -15.57 21.81 -8.05
CA THR A 4 -14.62 22.09 -6.95
C THR A 4 -14.47 21.01 -5.87
N LEU A 5 -15.14 19.85 -5.95
CA LEU A 5 -15.10 18.86 -4.83
C LEU A 5 -14.22 17.62 -5.07
N ALA A 6 -13.65 17.43 -6.27
CA ALA A 6 -12.87 16.22 -6.57
C ALA A 6 -11.41 16.24 -6.03
N ASN A 7 -10.85 17.42 -5.72
CA ASN A 7 -9.44 17.55 -5.31
C ASN A 7 -9.18 17.24 -3.83
N GLY A 8 -10.21 17.12 -3.00
CA GLY A 8 -10.09 16.76 -1.58
C GLY A 8 -9.96 15.26 -1.34
N ALA A 9 -10.75 14.45 -2.07
CA ALA A 9 -10.78 13.00 -1.93
C ALA A 9 -9.45 12.34 -2.36
N ALA A 10 -8.93 12.70 -3.54
CA ALA A 10 -7.65 12.17 -4.03
C ALA A 10 -6.45 12.52 -3.13
N ARG A 11 -6.52 13.65 -2.39
CA ARG A 11 -5.50 14.05 -1.41
C ARG A 11 -5.64 13.28 -0.09
N ALA A 12 -6.87 12.97 0.34
CA ALA A 12 -7.12 12.18 1.54
C ALA A 12 -6.73 10.71 1.34
N ASP A 13 -7.07 10.11 0.18
CA ASP A 13 -6.77 8.71 -0.15
C ASP A 13 -5.26 8.44 -0.27
N SER A 14 -4.46 9.48 -0.53
CA SER A 14 -2.99 9.39 -0.66
C SER A 14 -2.22 9.86 0.57
N GLU A 15 -2.90 10.37 1.60
CA GLU A 15 -2.26 10.95 2.78
C GLU A 15 -1.45 9.90 3.56
N ASN A 16 -1.95 8.68 3.65
CA ASN A 16 -1.26 7.56 4.31
C ASN A 16 -0.03 7.08 3.53
N CYS A 17 -0.08 7.12 2.19
CA CYS A 17 1.09 6.90 1.34
C CYS A 17 2.16 7.97 1.56
N ARG A 18 1.74 9.24 1.67
CA ARG A 18 2.65 10.36 1.91
C ARG A 18 3.33 10.24 3.28
N LYS A 19 2.54 10.03 4.34
CA LYS A 19 3.03 9.87 5.71
C LYS A 19 3.97 8.68 5.87
N SER A 20 3.64 7.54 5.26
CA SER A 20 4.51 6.35 5.33
C SER A 20 5.84 6.59 4.63
N ARG A 21 5.84 7.21 3.44
CA ARG A 21 7.08 7.60 2.74
C ARG A 21 7.93 8.56 3.57
N GLU A 22 7.31 9.62 4.09
CA GLU A 22 8.01 10.64 4.89
C GLU A 22 8.65 10.05 6.14
N TYR A 23 7.92 9.16 6.83
CA TYR A 23 8.48 8.41 7.96
C TYR A 23 9.67 7.54 7.55
N LEU A 24 9.55 6.79 6.45
CA LEU A 24 10.61 5.90 5.97
C LEU A 24 11.87 6.67 5.58
N LEU A 25 11.74 7.77 4.83
CA LEU A 25 12.87 8.56 4.36
C LEU A 25 13.42 9.53 5.42
N GLY A 26 12.60 9.92 6.40
CA GLY A 26 12.96 10.88 7.44
C GLY A 26 13.50 10.26 8.73
N THR A 27 13.48 8.92 8.88
CA THR A 27 14.02 8.24 10.07
C THR A 27 15.48 7.84 9.83
N PRO A 28 16.46 8.53 10.46
CA PRO A 28 17.86 8.15 10.33
C PRO A 28 18.13 6.85 11.11
N GLY A 29 18.78 5.86 10.50
CA GLY A 29 19.34 4.72 11.21
C GLY A 29 18.49 3.45 11.31
N GLY A 30 17.39 3.34 10.57
CA GLY A 30 16.77 2.03 10.31
C GLY A 30 17.18 1.53 8.94
N ASP A 31 17.79 0.35 8.83
CA ASP A 31 18.10 -0.27 7.54
C ASP A 31 16.83 -0.37 6.69
N LEU A 32 16.68 0.58 5.77
CA LEU A 32 15.68 0.52 4.73
C LEU A 32 16.11 -0.56 3.75
N SER A 33 15.19 -1.45 3.39
CA SER A 33 15.52 -2.56 2.49
C SER A 33 15.79 -2.10 1.04
N LEU A 34 15.43 -0.85 0.71
CA LEU A 34 15.50 -0.30 -0.64
C LEU A 34 16.18 1.07 -0.65
N THR A 35 16.56 1.53 -1.85
CA THR A 35 17.10 2.87 -2.06
C THR A 35 16.00 3.94 -1.90
N PRO A 36 16.34 5.21 -1.57
CA PRO A 36 15.37 6.30 -1.52
C PRO A 36 14.55 6.46 -2.80
N GLN A 37 15.18 6.26 -3.97
CA GLN A 37 14.51 6.32 -5.26
C GLN A 37 13.43 5.24 -5.41
N ALA A 38 13.71 4.01 -4.94
CA ALA A 38 12.72 2.94 -4.97
C ALA A 38 11.50 3.25 -4.10
N TYR A 39 11.65 3.94 -2.96
CA TYR A 39 10.51 4.42 -2.16
C TYR A 39 9.71 5.52 -2.87
N ASN A 40 10.34 6.35 -3.70
CA ASN A 40 9.63 7.31 -4.53
C ASN A 40 8.78 6.62 -5.60
N ASP A 41 9.26 5.51 -6.16
CA ASP A 41 8.48 4.70 -7.10
C ASP A 41 7.36 3.93 -6.39
N LEU A 42 7.62 3.38 -5.20
CA LEU A 42 6.58 2.79 -4.34
C LEU A 42 5.50 3.80 -3.95
N PHE A 43 5.83 5.08 -3.79
CA PHE A 43 4.82 6.11 -3.54
C PHE A 43 3.84 6.25 -4.70
N LYS A 44 4.30 6.22 -5.95
CA LYS A 44 3.42 6.25 -7.12
C LYS A 44 2.49 5.03 -7.13
N ILE A 45 3.02 3.84 -6.82
CA ILE A 45 2.25 2.59 -6.72
C ILE A 45 1.22 2.67 -5.58
N CYS A 46 1.62 3.19 -4.41
CA CYS A 46 0.75 3.33 -3.25
C CYS A 46 -0.45 4.24 -3.54
N VAL A 47 -0.21 5.40 -4.16
CA VAL A 47 -1.27 6.35 -4.53
C VAL A 47 -2.24 5.74 -5.54
N ALA A 48 -1.74 4.95 -6.49
CA ALA A 48 -2.62 4.24 -7.42
C ALA A 48 -3.38 3.10 -6.75
N ALA A 49 -2.75 2.38 -5.81
CA ALA A 49 -3.41 1.34 -5.03
C ALA A 49 -4.51 1.90 -4.13
N SER A 50 -4.33 3.09 -3.53
CA SER A 50 -5.37 3.71 -2.70
C SER A 50 -6.61 4.12 -3.50
N ALA A 51 -6.48 4.35 -4.81
CA ALA A 51 -7.59 4.62 -5.71
C ALA A 51 -8.34 3.35 -6.15
N MET A 52 -7.91 2.14 -5.77
CA MET A 52 -8.59 0.90 -6.16
C MET A 52 -9.95 0.77 -5.46
N PRO A 53 -10.98 0.20 -6.12
CA PRO A 53 -12.36 0.25 -5.61
C PRO A 53 -12.54 -0.30 -4.19
N ASN A 54 -11.89 -1.43 -3.87
CA ASN A 54 -11.98 -2.08 -2.56
C ASN A 54 -10.88 -1.62 -1.58
N VAL A 55 -10.12 -0.58 -1.88
CA VAL A 55 -9.10 -0.05 -0.95
C VAL A 55 -9.65 1.18 -0.23
N LYS A 56 -9.55 1.16 1.10
CA LYS A 56 -9.89 2.27 1.98
C LYS A 56 -8.66 3.14 2.26
N ASP A 57 -7.56 2.50 2.63
CA ASP A 57 -6.28 3.16 2.93
C ASP A 57 -5.14 2.34 2.34
N ALA A 58 -4.06 3.01 1.94
CA ALA A 58 -2.83 2.36 1.49
C ALA A 58 -1.58 2.95 2.16
N TYR A 59 -0.56 2.13 2.34
CA TYR A 59 0.67 2.45 3.05
C TYR A 59 1.88 1.80 2.37
N ILE A 60 3.03 2.46 2.46
CA ILE A 60 4.31 1.89 2.05
C ILE A 60 4.93 1.18 3.26
N LEU A 61 5.37 -0.06 3.05
CA LEU A 61 6.04 -0.86 4.07
C LEU A 61 7.56 -0.68 3.98
N ARG A 62 8.25 -0.85 5.12
CA ARG A 62 9.70 -0.75 5.20
C ARG A 62 10.41 -1.74 4.27
N ASP A 63 9.86 -2.93 4.09
CA ASP A 63 10.47 -3.97 3.24
C ASP A 63 10.13 -3.84 1.75
N GLY A 64 9.43 -2.78 1.35
CA GLY A 64 9.14 -2.50 -0.06
C GLY A 64 7.80 -3.02 -0.57
N GLY A 65 6.94 -3.56 0.30
CA GLY A 65 5.56 -3.89 -0.03
C GLY A 65 4.59 -2.70 0.07
N ILE A 66 3.40 -2.86 -0.49
CA ILE A 66 2.26 -1.97 -0.29
C ILE A 66 1.26 -2.67 0.62
N ALA A 67 0.92 -2.05 1.75
CA ALA A 67 -0.16 -2.53 2.61
C ALA A 67 -1.46 -1.77 2.31
N VAL A 68 -2.58 -2.47 2.25
CA VAL A 68 -3.90 -1.89 2.03
C VAL A 68 -4.88 -2.31 3.11
N VAL A 69 -5.70 -1.36 3.55
CA VAL A 69 -6.91 -1.64 4.32
C VAL A 69 -8.05 -1.85 3.33
N PRO A 70 -8.64 -3.06 3.24
CA PRO A 70 -9.78 -3.27 2.36
C PRO A 70 -11.04 -2.61 2.93
N LYS A 71 -11.94 -2.16 2.03
CA LYS A 71 -13.31 -1.74 2.37
C LYS A 71 -14.18 -2.96 2.70
N GLN A 72 -13.99 -4.06 1.95
CA GLN A 72 -14.63 -5.36 2.15
C GLN A 72 -13.55 -6.44 2.22
N ASP A 73 -13.59 -7.27 3.27
CA ASP A 73 -12.61 -8.33 3.55
C ASP A 73 -13.04 -9.72 3.07
N SER A 74 -14.06 -9.79 2.20
CA SER A 74 -14.45 -11.04 1.55
C SER A 74 -13.34 -11.54 0.61
N VAL A 75 -13.28 -12.87 0.44
CA VAL A 75 -12.29 -13.53 -0.45
C VAL A 75 -12.40 -13.01 -1.88
N SER A 76 -13.62 -12.83 -2.39
CA SER A 76 -13.84 -12.35 -3.76
C SER A 76 -13.35 -10.91 -3.95
N ALA A 77 -13.66 -10.02 -3.01
CA ALA A 77 -13.27 -8.61 -3.12
C ALA A 77 -11.75 -8.43 -2.99
N THR A 78 -11.11 -9.16 -2.07
CA THR A 78 -9.65 -9.13 -1.89
C THR A 78 -8.92 -9.78 -3.07
N ALA A 79 -9.42 -10.90 -3.60
CA ALA A 79 -8.85 -11.54 -4.78
C ALA A 79 -8.95 -10.65 -6.03
N ALA A 80 -10.09 -9.99 -6.27
CA ALA A 80 -10.25 -9.05 -7.39
C ALA A 80 -9.29 -7.86 -7.27
N THR A 81 -9.11 -7.33 -6.06
CA THR A 81 -8.17 -6.24 -5.79
C THR A 81 -6.72 -6.67 -6.03
N LEU A 82 -6.36 -7.86 -5.55
CA LEU A 82 -5.03 -8.43 -5.74
C LEU A 82 -4.73 -8.67 -7.23
N ALA A 83 -5.68 -9.22 -7.97
CA ALA A 83 -5.55 -9.42 -9.41
C ALA A 83 -5.33 -8.09 -10.14
N GLN A 84 -6.19 -7.10 -9.90
CA GLN A 84 -6.05 -5.76 -10.47
C GLN A 84 -4.69 -5.12 -10.14
N PHE A 85 -4.25 -5.24 -8.89
CA PHE A 85 -2.93 -4.73 -8.49
C PHE A 85 -1.79 -5.44 -9.21
N CYS A 86 -1.82 -6.76 -9.29
CA CYS A 86 -0.76 -7.52 -9.94
C CYS A 86 -0.72 -7.38 -11.46
N ASP A 87 -1.85 -7.06 -12.09
CA ASP A 87 -1.90 -6.70 -13.51
C ASP A 87 -1.22 -5.35 -13.77
N ALA A 88 -1.43 -4.36 -12.91
CA ALA A 88 -0.79 -3.05 -13.02
C ALA A 88 0.69 -3.06 -12.57
N TYR A 89 1.02 -3.89 -11.57
CA TYR A 89 2.33 -3.90 -10.91
C TYR A 89 2.89 -5.33 -10.79
N PRO A 90 3.37 -5.92 -11.90
CA PRO A 90 3.78 -7.34 -11.93
C PRO A 90 4.94 -7.69 -11.01
N ARG A 91 5.75 -6.70 -10.60
CA ARG A 91 6.86 -6.87 -9.64
C ARG A 91 6.51 -6.44 -8.21
N GLY A 92 5.29 -5.96 -7.98
CA GLY A 92 4.84 -5.47 -6.70
C GLY A 92 4.53 -6.58 -5.69
N VAL A 93 4.36 -6.17 -4.44
CA VAL A 93 3.84 -7.00 -3.35
C VAL A 93 2.70 -6.24 -2.71
N LEU A 94 1.50 -6.83 -2.68
CA LEU A 94 0.33 -6.28 -2.00
C LEU A 94 0.04 -7.11 -0.76
N ARG A 95 -0.07 -6.44 0.38
CA ARG A 95 -0.46 -7.01 1.67
C ARG A 95 -1.82 -6.44 2.08
N PHE A 96 -2.77 -7.30 2.42
CA PHE A 96 -4.00 -6.86 3.07
C PHE A 96 -3.80 -6.78 4.58
N ILE A 97 -4.16 -5.64 5.17
CA ILE A 97 -4.21 -5.48 6.63
C ILE A 97 -5.49 -6.15 7.13
N THR A 98 -5.31 -7.18 7.94
CA THR A 98 -6.41 -7.96 8.51
C THR A 98 -7.13 -7.22 9.64
N SER A 99 -8.35 -7.63 9.93
CA SER A 99 -9.14 -7.07 11.04
C SER A 99 -8.43 -7.21 12.40
N LYS A 100 -7.66 -8.28 12.62
CA LYS A 100 -6.83 -8.46 13.82
C LYS A 100 -5.72 -7.42 13.90
N GLU A 101 -5.01 -7.16 12.81
CA GLU A 101 -3.90 -6.19 12.78
C GLU A 101 -4.40 -4.75 12.95
N LYS A 102 -5.58 -4.42 12.41
CA LYS A 102 -6.21 -3.09 12.61
C LYS A 102 -6.35 -2.73 14.08
N LEU A 103 -6.61 -3.70 14.96
CA LEU A 103 -6.74 -3.47 16.40
C LEU A 103 -5.41 -3.07 17.06
N SER A 104 -4.28 -3.46 16.46
CA SER A 104 -2.93 -3.14 16.97
C SER A 104 -2.30 -1.90 16.31
N ILE A 105 -2.80 -1.48 15.16
CA ILE A 105 -2.29 -0.32 14.43
C ILE A 105 -2.82 0.96 15.08
N ARG A 106 -1.94 1.76 15.67
CA ARG A 106 -2.29 3.06 16.27
C ARG A 106 -1.77 4.23 15.44
N SER A 107 -0.81 3.97 14.55
CA SER A 107 -0.13 4.99 13.77
C SER A 107 0.39 4.44 12.44
N VAL A 108 0.76 5.35 11.53
CA VAL A 108 1.40 5.00 10.25
C VAL A 108 2.73 4.29 10.46
N THR A 109 3.43 4.57 11.56
CA THR A 109 4.73 3.95 11.86
C THR A 109 4.56 2.47 12.25
N ASP A 110 3.46 2.11 12.91
CA ASP A 110 3.09 0.71 13.19
C ASP A 110 2.83 -0.03 11.88
N VAL A 111 2.13 0.59 10.93
CA VAL A 111 1.87 -0.01 9.61
C VAL A 111 3.16 -0.19 8.84
N ALA A 112 4.02 0.83 8.77
CA ALA A 112 5.27 0.77 8.02
C ALA A 112 6.24 -0.32 8.54
N ARG A 113 6.08 -0.76 9.79
CA ARG A 113 6.84 -1.85 10.41
C ARG A 113 6.25 -3.23 10.16
N LEU A 114 5.04 -3.34 9.62
CA LEU A 114 4.49 -4.63 9.19
C LEU A 114 5.36 -5.23 8.10
N SER A 115 5.51 -6.54 8.15
CA SER A 115 6.22 -7.30 7.13
C SER A 115 5.28 -7.70 5.99
N SER A 116 5.71 -7.48 4.75
CA SER A 116 5.12 -8.08 3.55
C SER A 116 5.76 -9.42 3.16
N THR A 117 6.75 -9.94 3.90
CA THR A 117 7.42 -11.21 3.57
C THR A 117 6.50 -12.43 3.60
N SER A 118 5.39 -12.37 4.33
CA SER A 118 4.35 -13.41 4.30
C SER A 118 3.34 -13.22 3.16
N SER A 119 3.43 -12.12 2.39
CA SER A 119 2.61 -11.87 1.21
C SER A 119 3.27 -12.45 -0.04
N THR A 120 2.46 -12.97 -0.96
CA THR A 120 2.98 -13.57 -2.19
C THR A 120 3.27 -12.47 -3.22
N PRO A 121 4.49 -12.37 -3.77
CA PRO A 121 4.81 -11.39 -4.80
C PRO A 121 3.97 -11.58 -6.06
N CYS A 122 3.59 -10.48 -6.72
CA CYS A 122 2.77 -10.53 -7.93
C CYS A 122 3.39 -11.36 -9.05
N LYS A 123 4.71 -11.38 -9.18
CA LYS A 123 5.40 -12.23 -10.16
C LYS A 123 5.09 -13.72 -9.99
N LYS A 124 5.00 -14.19 -8.74
CA LYS A 124 4.61 -15.57 -8.43
C LYS A 124 3.13 -15.82 -8.74
N ILE A 125 2.26 -14.86 -8.41
CA ILE A 125 0.81 -14.95 -8.69
C ILE A 125 0.54 -14.99 -10.21
N LYS A 126 1.28 -14.19 -10.98
CA LYS A 126 1.16 -14.10 -12.45
C LYS A 126 1.86 -15.24 -13.19
N GLY A 127 2.59 -16.13 -12.50
CA GLY A 127 3.30 -17.24 -13.11
C GLY A 127 4.55 -16.85 -13.92
N VAL A 128 5.06 -15.63 -13.73
CA VAL A 128 6.31 -15.15 -14.34
C VAL A 128 7.43 -15.31 -13.30
N SER A 129 8.13 -16.45 -13.37
CA SER A 129 9.24 -16.79 -12.46
C SER A 129 10.54 -16.13 -12.89
#